data_AF-A0A5N7XHN9-F1
#
_entry.id   AF-A0A5N7XHN9-F1
#
_cell.length_a   1.000
_cell.length_b   1.000
_cell.length_c   1.000
_cell.angle_alpha   90.00
_cell.angle_beta   90.00
_cell.angle_gamma   90.00
#
_symmetry.space_group_name_H-M   'P 1'
#
loop_
_entity.id
_entity.type
_entity.pdbx_description
1 polymer ?
#
loop_
_entity_poly.entity_id
_entity_poly.type
_entity_poly.pdbx_seq_one_letter_code
_entity_poly.pdbx_strand_id
1 'polypeptide(L)'
;MVNTSSHRKKKDPDYYYVLLLTVFTGCRVDEVTTLKKEDFKISDNGVNYFHIRDSKTLAGVRKVPIYDELWKAFKPFFDSKTDKIFKYREIDGKGAGNAVGKKFSRHMGLVKVTREKLVFHSLRKFLNNTFKNEKVPKDVRCQFVGHEYGNDTNGEFYEEDYTVEQLNEYAQKPWQYISNLIGKHL
;
A
#
# COMPACT_ATOMS: atom_id res chain seq x y z
N MET A 1 12.42 -21.40 15.62
CA MET A 1 12.05 -20.05 15.10
C MET A 1 10.57 -20.08 14.75
N VAL A 2 9.73 -19.28 15.41
CA VAL A 2 8.29 -19.25 15.10
C VAL A 2 8.14 -18.67 13.69
N ASN A 3 7.43 -19.36 12.80
CA ASN A 3 7.06 -18.87 11.48
C ASN A 3 6.01 -17.75 11.66
N THR A 4 6.47 -16.56 12.02
CA THR A 4 5.69 -15.45 12.58
C THR A 4 4.70 -14.84 11.59
N SER A 5 4.97 -14.94 10.29
CA SER A 5 4.11 -14.45 9.20
C SER A 5 2.81 -15.27 9.08
N SER A 6 2.93 -16.60 8.95
CA SER A 6 1.78 -17.53 8.88
C SER A 6 0.91 -17.47 10.13
N HIS A 7 1.53 -17.30 11.31
CA HIS A 7 0.81 -17.12 12.56
C HIS A 7 -0.03 -15.82 12.59
N ARG A 8 0.53 -14.69 12.13
CA ARG A 8 -0.20 -13.42 12.08
C ARG A 8 -1.30 -13.39 11.03
N LYS A 9 -1.06 -14.01 9.86
CA LYS A 9 -2.06 -14.20 8.79
C LYS A 9 -3.33 -14.85 9.32
N LYS A 10 -3.21 -15.83 10.23
CA LYS A 10 -4.35 -16.49 10.89
C LYS A 10 -4.94 -15.67 12.06
N LYS A 11 -4.10 -15.09 12.90
CA LYS A 11 -4.55 -14.43 14.15
C LYS A 11 -5.20 -13.07 13.95
N ASP A 12 -4.71 -12.27 13.00
CA ASP A 12 -5.25 -10.93 12.72
C ASP A 12 -5.07 -10.60 11.22
N PRO A 13 -5.85 -11.27 10.34
CA PRO A 13 -5.70 -11.15 8.89
C PRO A 13 -5.88 -9.71 8.39
N ASP A 14 -6.78 -8.93 8.99
CA ASP A 14 -6.96 -7.53 8.61
C ASP A 14 -5.68 -6.71 8.81
N TYR A 15 -5.03 -6.83 9.98
CA TYR A 15 -3.76 -6.13 10.23
C TYR A 15 -2.64 -6.62 9.30
N TYR A 16 -2.59 -7.93 9.07
CA TYR A 16 -1.61 -8.56 8.20
C TYR A 16 -1.66 -8.02 6.77
N TYR A 17 -2.85 -8.03 6.14
CA TYR A 17 -3.00 -7.58 4.77
C TYR A 17 -2.95 -6.06 4.62
N VAL A 18 -3.39 -5.28 5.61
CA VAL A 18 -3.15 -3.82 5.61
C VAL A 18 -1.64 -3.55 5.57
N LEU A 19 -0.85 -4.25 6.39
CA LEU A 19 0.61 -4.08 6.40
C LEU A 19 1.23 -4.45 5.06
N LEU A 20 0.86 -5.59 4.47
CA LEU A 20 1.40 -6.00 3.17
C LEU A 20 1.01 -5.03 2.05
N LEU A 21 -0.28 -4.67 1.94
CA LEU A 21 -0.71 -3.69 0.94
C LEU A 21 0.04 -2.38 1.12
N THR A 22 0.19 -1.84 2.33
CA THR A 22 0.96 -0.60 2.54
C THR A 22 2.43 -0.76 2.16
N VAL A 23 3.07 -1.89 2.44
CA VAL A 23 4.48 -2.13 2.08
C VAL A 23 4.68 -2.14 0.57
N PHE A 24 3.79 -2.78 -0.19
CA PHE A 24 3.91 -2.89 -1.64
C PHE A 24 3.35 -1.68 -2.39
N THR A 25 2.41 -0.93 -1.83
CA THR A 25 1.73 0.16 -2.54
C THR A 25 2.09 1.55 -2.03
N GLY A 26 2.61 1.66 -0.80
CA GLY A 26 2.95 2.93 -0.18
C GLY A 26 1.75 3.80 0.14
N CYS A 27 0.52 3.28 0.00
CA CYS A 27 -0.70 4.00 0.34
C CYS A 27 -0.70 4.47 1.79
N ARG A 28 -1.40 5.57 2.05
CA ARG A 28 -1.65 6.01 3.43
C ARG A 28 -2.48 4.93 4.14
N VAL A 29 -2.31 4.81 5.45
CA VAL A 29 -3.01 3.78 6.23
C VAL A 29 -4.52 3.93 6.14
N ASP A 30 -5.02 5.17 6.16
CA ASP A 30 -6.44 5.45 6.01
C ASP A 30 -6.94 5.02 4.62
N GLU A 31 -6.22 5.37 3.54
CA GLU A 31 -6.53 4.94 2.17
C GLU A 31 -6.70 3.41 2.07
N VAL A 32 -5.79 2.62 2.67
CA VAL A 32 -5.89 1.15 2.63
C VAL A 32 -7.05 0.65 3.48
N THR A 33 -7.23 1.19 4.67
CA THR A 33 -8.22 0.70 5.64
C THR A 33 -9.66 1.00 5.26
N THR A 34 -9.89 1.98 4.38
CA THR A 34 -11.23 2.35 3.90
C THR A 34 -11.61 1.71 2.57
N LEU A 35 -10.70 0.96 1.92
CA LEU A 35 -10.98 0.27 0.66
C LEU A 35 -12.20 -0.65 0.74
N LYS A 36 -13.03 -0.60 -0.30
CA LYS A 36 -14.16 -1.48 -0.53
C LYS A 36 -13.89 -2.45 -1.68
N LYS A 37 -14.72 -3.48 -1.79
CA LYS A 37 -14.63 -4.49 -2.85
C LYS A 37 -14.75 -3.88 -4.24
N GLU A 38 -15.58 -2.85 -4.40
CA GLU A 38 -15.78 -2.10 -5.65
C GLU A 38 -14.58 -1.27 -6.11
N ASP A 39 -13.62 -1.00 -5.22
CA ASP A 39 -12.42 -0.24 -5.57
C ASP A 39 -11.38 -1.10 -6.28
N PHE A 40 -11.44 -2.43 -6.12
CA PHE A 40 -10.54 -3.38 -6.77
C PHE A 40 -11.03 -3.72 -8.18
N LYS A 41 -10.12 -3.64 -9.14
CA LYS A 41 -10.40 -3.77 -10.56
C LYS A 41 -9.27 -4.51 -11.27
N ILE A 42 -9.56 -4.94 -12.48
CA ILE A 42 -8.59 -5.52 -13.40
C ILE A 42 -8.60 -4.60 -14.63
N SER A 43 -7.42 -4.21 -15.10
CA SER A 43 -7.32 -3.45 -16.35
C SER A 43 -7.57 -4.33 -17.56
N ASP A 44 -7.73 -3.74 -18.74
CA ASP A 44 -7.95 -4.50 -19.98
C ASP A 44 -6.78 -5.46 -20.29
N ASN A 45 -5.58 -5.12 -19.82
CA ASN A 45 -4.37 -5.94 -19.96
C ASN A 45 -4.13 -6.89 -18.76
N GLY A 46 -5.11 -7.07 -17.88
CA GLY A 46 -5.04 -8.05 -16.79
C GLY A 46 -4.31 -7.60 -15.53
N VAL A 47 -3.93 -6.33 -15.41
CA VAL A 47 -3.26 -5.81 -14.20
C VAL A 47 -4.29 -5.61 -13.10
N ASN A 48 -4.10 -6.27 -11.95
CA ASN A 48 -4.92 -6.05 -10.76
C ASN A 48 -4.53 -4.70 -10.13
N TYR A 49 -5.52 -3.87 -9.83
CA TYR A 49 -5.30 -2.57 -9.19
C TYR A 49 -6.46 -2.22 -8.26
N PHE A 50 -6.26 -1.22 -7.39
CA PHE A 50 -7.38 -0.55 -6.73
C PHE A 50 -7.37 0.95 -7.03
N HIS A 51 -8.56 1.56 -7.04
CA HIS A 51 -8.73 2.99 -7.24
C HIS A 51 -8.93 3.69 -5.89
N ILE A 52 -7.99 4.54 -5.49
CA ILE A 52 -8.20 5.49 -4.40
C ILE A 52 -9.04 6.64 -4.93
N ARG A 53 -10.30 6.73 -4.50
CA ARG A 53 -11.27 7.71 -5.00
C ARG A 53 -11.37 8.97 -4.14
N ASP A 54 -10.96 8.85 -2.88
CA ASP A 54 -10.93 9.93 -1.92
C ASP A 54 -9.61 9.91 -1.17
N SER A 55 -8.96 11.06 -1.07
CA SER A 55 -7.70 11.23 -0.38
C SER A 55 -7.54 12.68 0.06
N LYS A 56 -6.61 12.91 1.00
CA LYS A 56 -6.32 14.22 1.55
C LYS A 56 -5.88 15.25 0.50
N THR A 57 -5.34 14.80 -0.63
CA THR A 57 -4.79 15.63 -1.71
C THR A 57 -5.32 15.14 -3.05
N LEU A 58 -5.42 16.02 -4.06
CA LEU A 58 -5.84 15.63 -5.41
C LEU A 58 -4.93 14.55 -5.99
N ALA A 59 -3.61 14.69 -5.86
CA ALA A 59 -2.64 13.65 -6.25
C ALA A 59 -2.83 12.31 -5.51
N GLY A 60 -3.58 12.30 -4.41
CA GLY A 60 -3.90 11.08 -3.68
C GLY A 60 -4.98 10.24 -4.37
N VAL A 61 -5.83 10.85 -5.21
CA VAL A 61 -6.84 10.16 -6.02
C VAL A 61 -6.13 9.55 -7.23
N ARG A 62 -6.02 8.22 -7.26
CA ARG A 62 -5.19 7.51 -8.23
C ARG A 62 -5.52 6.02 -8.33
N LYS A 63 -5.15 5.40 -9.45
CA LYS A 63 -5.12 3.95 -9.59
C LYS A 63 -3.77 3.41 -9.11
N VAL A 64 -3.79 2.34 -8.33
CA VAL A 64 -2.57 1.74 -7.74
C VAL A 64 -2.50 0.27 -8.11
N PRO A 65 -1.51 -0.15 -8.93
CA PRO A 65 -1.37 -1.55 -9.31
C PRO A 65 -0.96 -2.40 -8.10
N ILE A 66 -1.29 -3.69 -8.15
CA ILE A 66 -1.04 -4.67 -7.10
C ILE A 66 -0.08 -5.72 -7.66
N TYR A 67 1.03 -5.95 -6.95
CA TYR A 67 1.96 -7.01 -7.27
C TYR A 67 1.28 -8.39 -7.32
N ASP A 68 1.50 -9.17 -8.37
CA ASP A 68 0.77 -10.41 -8.63
C ASP A 68 0.89 -11.45 -7.52
N GLU A 69 2.09 -11.64 -6.94
CA GLU A 69 2.26 -12.58 -5.82
C GLU A 69 1.49 -12.13 -4.58
N LEU A 70 1.47 -10.82 -4.32
CA LEU A 70 0.66 -10.25 -3.25
C LEU A 70 -0.83 -10.43 -3.53
N TRP A 71 -1.28 -10.21 -4.77
CA TRP A 71 -2.67 -10.43 -5.14
C TRP A 71 -3.08 -11.88 -4.93
N LYS A 72 -2.28 -12.85 -5.42
CA LYS A 72 -2.53 -14.29 -5.21
C LYS A 72 -2.65 -14.64 -3.72
N ALA A 73 -1.77 -14.09 -2.88
CA ALA A 73 -1.80 -14.30 -1.44
C ALA A 73 -3.02 -13.65 -0.76
N PHE A 74 -3.44 -12.47 -1.22
CA PHE A 74 -4.53 -11.67 -0.67
C PHE A 74 -5.91 -12.15 -1.13
N LYS A 75 -6.02 -12.69 -2.35
CA LYS A 75 -7.29 -13.02 -3.01
C LYS A 75 -8.23 -13.88 -2.16
N PRO A 76 -7.81 -14.95 -1.45
CA PRO A 76 -8.73 -15.71 -0.61
C PRO A 76 -9.36 -14.89 0.53
N PHE A 77 -8.62 -13.94 1.10
CA PHE A 77 -9.15 -13.03 2.12
C PHE A 77 -10.08 -11.98 1.50
N PHE A 78 -9.73 -11.46 0.32
CA PHE A 78 -10.58 -10.53 -0.43
C PHE A 78 -11.92 -11.17 -0.84
N ASP A 79 -11.89 -12.40 -1.36
CA ASP A 79 -13.07 -13.12 -1.80
C ASP A 79 -14.04 -13.39 -0.64
N SER A 80 -13.53 -13.54 0.59
CA SER A 80 -14.33 -13.73 1.80
C SER A 80 -15.06 -12.46 2.28
N LYS A 81 -14.88 -11.31 1.62
CA LYS A 81 -15.52 -10.03 1.98
C LYS A 81 -16.70 -9.74 1.06
N THR A 82 -17.68 -9.00 1.58
CA THR A 82 -18.88 -8.59 0.84
C THR A 82 -18.76 -7.18 0.30
N ASP A 83 -18.47 -6.21 1.17
CA ASP A 83 -18.34 -4.78 0.82
C ASP A 83 -16.99 -4.24 1.32
N LYS A 84 -16.88 -3.90 2.61
CA LYS A 84 -15.62 -3.44 3.21
C LYS A 84 -14.59 -4.55 3.27
N ILE A 85 -13.36 -4.24 2.87
CA ILE A 85 -12.25 -5.21 2.89
C ILE A 85 -11.73 -5.44 4.31
N PHE A 86 -11.58 -4.35 5.07
CA PHE A 86 -11.02 -4.38 6.42
C PHE A 86 -12.03 -3.96 7.48
N LYS A 87 -11.92 -4.55 8.67
CA LYS A 87 -12.80 -4.24 9.81
C LYS A 87 -12.58 -2.87 10.45
N TYR A 88 -11.60 -2.09 10.00
CA TYR A 88 -11.24 -0.82 10.63
C TYR A 88 -12.27 0.26 10.29
N ARG A 89 -12.51 1.17 11.24
CA ARG A 89 -13.47 2.27 11.12
C ARG A 89 -12.95 3.48 11.85
N GLU A 90 -13.43 4.64 11.43
CA GLU A 90 -13.23 5.89 12.18
C GLU A 90 -13.89 5.78 13.56
N ILE A 91 -13.20 6.27 14.59
CA ILE A 91 -13.67 6.30 15.98
C ILE A 91 -13.25 7.64 16.59
N ASP A 92 -14.20 8.36 17.18
CA ASP A 92 -13.98 9.64 17.86
C ASP A 92 -13.22 10.68 16.99
N GLY A 93 -13.61 10.81 15.72
CA GLY A 93 -12.95 11.72 14.75
C GLY A 93 -11.54 11.31 14.35
N LYS A 94 -11.08 10.10 14.73
CA LYS A 94 -9.77 9.56 14.35
C LYS A 94 -9.94 8.54 13.24
N GLY A 95 -9.27 8.79 12.10
CA GLY A 95 -9.33 7.95 10.91
C GLY A 95 -9.12 6.45 11.17
N ALA A 96 -9.68 5.63 10.28
CA ALA A 96 -9.74 4.17 10.42
C ALA A 96 -8.35 3.51 10.63
N GLY A 97 -7.29 4.13 10.12
CA GLY A 97 -5.91 3.67 10.27
C GLY A 97 -5.29 3.89 11.65
N ASN A 98 -5.91 4.67 12.55
CA ASN A 98 -5.38 4.89 13.90
C ASN A 98 -5.21 3.58 14.68
N ALA A 99 -6.19 2.68 14.59
CA ALA A 99 -6.11 1.36 15.23
C ALA A 99 -4.94 0.51 14.67
N VAL A 100 -4.69 0.59 13.36
CA VAL A 100 -3.55 -0.07 12.70
C VAL A 100 -2.23 0.51 13.18
N GLY A 101 -2.11 1.84 13.25
CA GLY A 101 -0.92 2.51 13.76
C GLY A 101 -0.56 2.07 15.18
N LYS A 102 -1.53 2.01 16.10
CA LYS A 102 -1.33 1.52 17.47
C LYS A 102 -0.91 0.04 17.49
N LYS A 103 -1.57 -0.80 16.68
CA LYS A 103 -1.19 -2.23 16.53
C LYS A 103 0.23 -2.38 16.02
N PHE A 104 0.67 -1.54 15.09
CA PHE A 104 2.01 -1.54 14.55
C PHE A 104 3.07 -1.20 15.59
N SER A 105 2.89 -0.11 16.35
CA SER A 105 3.83 0.24 17.42
C SER A 105 3.96 -0.88 18.45
N ARG A 106 2.84 -1.50 18.85
CA ARG A 106 2.86 -2.68 19.74
C ARG A 106 3.55 -3.88 19.09
N HIS A 107 3.31 -4.13 17.80
CA HIS A 107 3.98 -5.20 17.07
C HIS A 107 5.50 -5.01 17.09
N MET A 108 6.00 -3.81 16.77
CA MET A 108 7.44 -3.52 16.76
C MET A 108 8.08 -3.75 18.13
N GLY A 109 7.40 -3.38 19.22
CA GLY A 109 7.84 -3.68 20.59
C GLY A 109 7.93 -5.19 20.87
N LEU A 110 6.94 -5.97 20.43
CA LEU A 110 6.93 -7.43 20.62
C LEU A 110 8.05 -8.14 19.84
N VAL A 111 8.39 -7.67 18.64
CA VAL A 111 9.49 -8.23 17.83
C VAL A 111 10.84 -7.57 18.14
N LYS A 112 10.92 -6.72 19.16
CA LYS A 112 12.13 -6.02 19.61
C LYS A 112 12.83 -5.21 18.52
N VAL A 113 12.06 -4.65 17.59
CA VAL A 113 12.58 -3.73 16.58
C VAL A 113 12.62 -2.32 17.18
N THR A 114 13.82 -1.85 17.47
CA THR A 114 14.08 -0.51 18.01
C THR A 114 14.74 0.36 16.95
N ARG A 115 13.95 1.24 16.34
CA ARG A 115 14.45 2.30 15.46
C ARG A 115 13.73 3.58 15.80
N GLU A 116 14.50 4.63 16.05
CA GLU A 116 13.94 5.93 16.39
C GLU A 116 12.97 6.39 15.28
N LYS A 117 11.80 6.90 15.68
CA LYS A 117 10.74 7.39 14.76
C LYS A 117 10.17 6.34 13.80
N LEU A 118 10.36 5.03 14.05
CA LEU A 118 9.68 3.97 13.31
C LEU A 118 8.19 3.93 13.66
N VAL A 119 7.38 4.47 12.76
CA VAL A 119 5.91 4.45 12.79
C VAL A 119 5.36 3.80 11.53
N PHE A 120 4.06 3.51 11.47
CA PHE A 120 3.45 2.84 10.31
C PHE A 120 3.70 3.60 8.98
N HIS A 121 3.69 4.94 9.00
CA HIS A 121 4.03 5.76 7.84
C HIS A 121 5.46 5.55 7.30
N SER A 122 6.37 4.97 8.10
CA SER A 122 7.70 4.60 7.64
C SER A 122 7.68 3.55 6.52
N LEU A 123 6.62 2.73 6.42
CA LEU A 123 6.48 1.73 5.36
C LEU A 123 6.33 2.39 3.98
N ARG A 124 5.60 3.50 3.90
CA ARG A 124 5.52 4.33 2.68
C ARG A 124 6.87 4.91 2.29
N LYS A 125 7.61 5.43 3.29
CA LYS A 125 8.98 5.95 3.06
C LYS A 125 9.91 4.85 2.58
N PHE A 126 9.78 3.65 3.14
CA PHE A 126 10.52 2.48 2.71
C PHE A 126 10.25 2.16 1.23
N LEU A 127 8.99 2.03 0.80
CA LEU A 127 8.67 1.78 -0.61
C LEU A 127 9.23 2.86 -1.55
N ASN A 128 9.00 4.14 -1.23
CA ASN A 128 9.49 5.25 -2.07
C ASN A 128 11.03 5.27 -2.16
N ASN A 129 11.73 4.91 -1.08
CA ASN A 129 13.18 4.77 -1.09
C ASN A 129 13.62 3.55 -1.92
N THR A 130 12.92 2.43 -1.84
CA THR A 130 13.16 1.27 -2.70
C THR A 130 13.01 1.65 -4.17
N PHE A 131 11.91 2.32 -4.55
CA PHE A 131 11.71 2.80 -5.91
C PHE A 131 12.84 3.74 -6.35
N LYS A 132 13.28 4.67 -5.49
CA LYS A 132 14.41 5.56 -5.76
C LYS A 132 15.72 4.79 -5.99
N ASN A 133 15.99 3.78 -5.17
CA ASN A 133 17.21 2.97 -5.26
C ASN A 133 17.23 2.14 -6.55
N GLU A 134 16.08 1.61 -6.95
CA GLU A 134 15.83 0.93 -8.22
C GLU A 134 15.70 1.89 -9.43
N LYS A 135 16.07 3.17 -9.24
CA LYS A 135 16.12 4.20 -10.29
C LYS A 135 14.80 4.51 -10.97
N VAL A 136 13.66 4.27 -10.29
CA VAL A 136 12.35 4.69 -10.79
C VAL A 136 12.27 6.23 -10.82
N PRO A 137 11.81 6.84 -11.94
CA PRO A 137 11.66 8.28 -12.08
C PRO A 137 10.84 8.95 -10.96
N LYS A 138 11.11 10.23 -10.69
CA LYS A 138 10.53 10.92 -9.52
C LYS A 138 9.04 11.20 -9.68
N ASP A 139 8.64 11.66 -10.86
CA ASP A 139 7.27 11.80 -11.35
C ASP A 139 6.47 10.50 -11.19
N VAL A 140 6.98 9.37 -11.70
CA VAL A 140 6.36 8.04 -11.53
C VAL A 140 6.18 7.70 -10.06
N ARG A 141 7.23 7.90 -9.25
CA ARG A 141 7.17 7.68 -7.80
C ARG A 141 6.12 8.56 -7.13
N CYS A 142 6.05 9.84 -7.50
CA CYS A 142 5.08 10.78 -6.97
C CYS A 142 3.66 10.35 -7.30
N GLN A 143 3.34 10.02 -8.56
CA GLN A 143 2.03 9.50 -8.92
C GLN A 143 1.73 8.21 -8.16
N PHE A 144 2.66 7.25 -8.13
CA PHE A 144 2.45 5.95 -7.50
C PHE A 144 2.06 6.06 -6.02
N VAL A 145 2.76 6.90 -5.24
CA VAL A 145 2.43 7.09 -3.82
C VAL A 145 1.35 8.16 -3.61
N GLY A 146 1.04 8.99 -4.60
CA GLY A 146 0.11 10.11 -4.49
C GLY A 146 0.70 11.30 -3.74
N HIS A 147 1.86 11.76 -4.22
CA HIS A 147 2.46 13.05 -3.91
C HIS A 147 2.28 13.98 -5.10
N GLU A 148 2.08 15.26 -4.81
CA GLU A 148 2.15 16.31 -5.83
C GLU A 148 3.54 16.33 -6.45
N TYR A 149 3.58 16.56 -7.76
CA TYR A 149 4.78 16.67 -8.56
C TYR A 149 4.67 17.93 -9.43
N GLY A 150 5.74 18.73 -9.46
CA GLY A 150 5.72 20.07 -10.03
C GLY A 150 5.39 21.15 -8.99
N ASN A 151 6.10 22.27 -9.07
CA ASN A 151 5.68 23.54 -8.48
C ASN A 151 5.25 24.38 -9.66
N ASP A 152 3.96 24.45 -9.98
CA ASP A 152 3.55 25.59 -10.78
C ASP A 152 2.20 26.14 -10.32
N THR A 153 2.25 27.42 -9.99
CA THR A 153 1.16 28.27 -9.51
C THR A 153 0.10 28.55 -10.58
N ASN A 154 0.20 27.93 -11.77
CA ASN A 154 -0.58 28.26 -12.96
C ASN A 154 -1.41 27.10 -13.57
N GLY A 155 -1.53 25.96 -12.90
CA GLY A 155 -2.62 25.01 -13.17
C GLY A 155 -2.60 24.25 -14.51
N GLU A 156 -1.50 24.26 -15.27
CA GLU A 156 -1.36 23.46 -16.49
C GLU A 156 -0.16 22.50 -16.38
N PHE A 157 -0.43 21.25 -16.00
CA PHE A 157 0.48 20.13 -16.27
C PHE A 157 -0.20 19.16 -17.22
N TYR A 158 0.23 19.20 -18.49
CA TYR A 158 -0.05 18.19 -19.51
C TYR A 158 1.06 17.12 -19.50
N GLU A 159 1.33 16.51 -18.35
CA GLU A 159 1.86 15.14 -18.37
C GLU A 159 0.66 14.25 -18.08
N GLU A 160 0.17 13.52 -19.09
CA GLU A 160 -0.86 12.53 -18.89
C GLU A 160 -0.41 11.56 -17.80
N ASP A 161 -1.29 11.29 -16.82
CA ASP A 161 -1.04 10.32 -15.77
C ASP A 161 -0.57 8.99 -16.39
N TYR A 162 0.50 8.43 -15.84
CA TYR A 162 0.96 7.10 -16.21
C TYR A 162 -0.18 6.09 -16.06
N THR A 163 -0.34 5.20 -17.03
CA THR A 163 -1.35 4.15 -16.96
C THR A 163 -1.02 3.15 -15.85
N VAL A 164 -2.01 2.34 -15.46
CA VAL A 164 -1.81 1.29 -14.45
C VAL A 164 -0.74 0.30 -14.90
N GLU A 165 -0.67 0.02 -16.20
CA GLU A 165 0.31 -0.85 -16.84
C GLU A 165 1.72 -0.27 -16.71
N GLN A 166 1.90 1.01 -17.07
CA GLN A 166 3.20 1.67 -16.94
C GLN A 166 3.65 1.71 -15.47
N LEU A 167 2.75 2.05 -14.54
CA LEU A 167 3.05 2.02 -13.10
C LEU A 167 3.43 0.61 -12.63
N ASN A 168 2.74 -0.42 -13.13
CA ASN A 168 3.00 -1.82 -12.81
C ASN A 168 4.37 -2.27 -13.34
N GLU A 169 4.76 -1.85 -14.54
CA GLU A 169 6.08 -2.13 -15.13
C GLU A 169 7.20 -1.51 -14.29
N TYR A 170 7.09 -0.21 -13.95
CA TYR A 170 8.06 0.47 -13.10
C TYR A 170 8.19 -0.17 -11.71
N ALA A 171 7.10 -0.74 -11.19
CA ALA A 171 7.07 -1.32 -9.85
C ALA A 171 7.64 -2.74 -9.77
N GLN A 172 7.86 -3.44 -10.89
CA GLN A 172 8.29 -4.86 -10.87
C GLN A 172 9.60 -5.08 -10.09
N LYS A 173 10.67 -4.35 -10.42
CA LYS A 173 11.97 -4.51 -9.74
C LYS A 173 11.89 -4.16 -8.24
N PRO A 174 11.31 -3.01 -7.84
CA PRO A 174 11.05 -2.72 -6.42
C PRO A 174 10.26 -3.80 -5.70
N TRP A 175 9.20 -4.35 -6.32
CA TRP A 175 8.38 -5.38 -5.71
C TRP A 175 9.12 -6.71 -5.56
N GLN A 176 9.92 -7.11 -6.55
CA GLN A 176 10.78 -8.28 -6.44
C GLN A 176 11.77 -8.14 -5.28
N TYR A 177 12.41 -6.97 -5.14
CA TYR A 177 13.29 -6.69 -4.01
C TYR A 177 12.56 -6.82 -2.66
N ILE A 178 11.37 -6.24 -2.54
CA ILE A 178 10.55 -6.31 -1.34
C ILE A 178 10.10 -7.76 -1.05
N SER A 179 9.66 -8.49 -2.08
CA SER A 179 9.27 -9.90 -1.98
C SER A 179 10.42 -10.75 -1.45
N ASN A 180 11.64 -10.54 -1.97
CA ASN A 180 12.85 -11.23 -1.50
C ASN A 180 13.19 -10.93 -0.03
N LEU A 181 12.99 -9.68 0.43
CA LEU A 181 13.19 -9.31 1.84
C LEU A 181 12.16 -9.96 2.77
N ILE A 182 10.92 -10.10 2.30
CA ILE A 182 9.84 -10.74 3.04
C ILE A 182 10.00 -12.27 3.02
N GLY A 183 10.64 -12.83 1.99
CA GLY A 183 10.89 -14.27 1.84
C GLY A 183 9.63 -15.06 1.49
N LYS A 184 9.55 -16.34 1.90
CA LYS A 184 8.41 -17.25 1.66
C LYS A 184 7.16 -16.90 2.49
N HIS A 185 6.94 -15.63 2.76
CA HIS A 185 5.93 -15.14 3.70
C HIS A 185 4.76 -14.42 3.01
N LEU A 186 4.70 -14.38 1.68
CA LEU A 186 3.47 -14.06 0.94
C LEU A 186 2.49 -15.25 0.98
#